data_AF-A0AAQ3TD93-F1
#
_entry.id   AF-A0AAQ3TD93-F1
#
_cell.length_a   1.000
_cell.length_b   1.000
_cell.length_c   1.000
_cell.angle_alpha   90.00
_cell.angle_beta   90.00
_cell.angle_gamma   90.00
#
_symmetry.space_group_name_H-M   'P 1'
#
loop_
_entity.id
_entity.type
_entity.pdbx_description
1 polymer ?
#
loop_
_entity_poly.entity_id
_entity_poly.type
_entity_poly.pdbx_seq_one_letter_code
_entity_poly.pdbx_strand_id
1 'polypeptide(L)'
;MLELNNTSPPVHGQQKGSPMQGETGDGGNTEPARPEGQDKAKKMRYKRMCDTSESSTAVEVLQMMNSDRETRMQKQEVQMSEILSRKGEKLKIQKEMLENQKIEIEMRQKQHEDSLKATQKNQEIRLMESEAQLLNVEAGIMCMDLDKLAPHIRAYYTGMQKRIMERRGFGSTSDF
;
A
#
# COMPACT_ATOMS: atom_id res chain seq x y z
N MET A 1 12.74 1.10 19.36
CA MET A 1 11.41 0.85 19.96
C MET A 1 10.46 0.57 18.80
N LEU A 2 10.10 -0.69 18.58
CA LEU A 2 9.21 -1.15 17.52
C LEU A 2 7.80 -1.23 18.09
N GLU A 3 6.84 -0.53 17.50
CA GLU A 3 5.42 -0.74 17.78
C GLU A 3 4.72 -1.33 16.56
N LEU A 4 4.24 -2.56 16.72
CA LEU A 4 3.47 -3.35 15.76
C LEU A 4 1.99 -3.17 16.08
N ASN A 5 1.21 -2.58 15.17
CA ASN A 5 -0.25 -2.59 15.27
C ASN A 5 -0.85 -3.40 14.13
N ASN A 6 -1.18 -4.66 14.46
CA ASN A 6 -2.07 -5.53 13.70
C ASN A 6 -3.50 -5.28 14.19
N THR A 7 -4.39 -4.82 13.32
CA THR A 7 -5.84 -4.86 13.57
C THR A 7 -6.49 -5.71 12.50
N SER A 8 -6.93 -6.92 12.89
CA SER A 8 -7.81 -7.78 12.09
C SER A 8 -9.25 -7.66 12.59
N PRO A 9 -10.27 -7.73 11.71
CA PRO A 9 -11.67 -7.57 12.10
C PRO A 9 -12.23 -8.86 12.72
N PRO A 10 -13.26 -8.78 13.58
CA PRO A 10 -13.84 -9.96 14.21
C PRO A 10 -14.73 -10.74 13.23
N VAL A 11 -14.38 -12.01 13.04
CA VAL A 11 -15.24 -13.05 12.45
C VAL A 11 -16.20 -13.53 13.54
N HIS A 12 -17.51 -13.30 13.37
CA HIS A 12 -18.54 -13.99 14.13
C HIS A 12 -19.27 -14.94 13.20
N GLY A 13 -19.08 -16.24 13.43
CA GLY A 13 -19.73 -17.31 12.72
C GLY A 13 -21.15 -17.53 13.23
N GLN A 14 -22.08 -17.76 12.32
CA GLN A 14 -23.31 -18.50 12.59
C GLN A 14 -23.62 -19.38 11.37
N GLN A 15 -23.09 -20.59 11.39
CA GLN A 15 -23.73 -21.75 10.77
C GLN A 15 -24.67 -22.35 11.82
N LYS A 16 -25.96 -22.45 11.53
CA LYS A 16 -26.79 -23.57 12.02
C LYS A 16 -27.78 -23.96 10.94
N GLY A 17 -27.55 -25.16 10.41
CA GLY A 17 -28.45 -25.86 9.52
C GLY A 17 -29.72 -26.31 10.24
N SER A 18 -30.73 -26.59 9.43
CA SER A 18 -32.02 -27.13 9.79
C SER A 18 -31.95 -28.45 10.56
N PRO A 19 -32.84 -28.70 11.52
CA PRO A 19 -33.30 -30.04 11.82
C PRO A 19 -34.64 -30.28 11.10
N MET A 20 -34.66 -31.27 10.21
CA MET A 20 -35.90 -31.98 9.91
C MET A 20 -36.22 -32.86 11.12
N GLN A 21 -37.42 -32.72 11.68
CA GLN A 21 -37.98 -33.71 12.58
C GLN A 21 -39.43 -33.93 12.19
N GLY A 22 -39.66 -35.08 11.56
CA GLY A 22 -40.99 -35.64 11.41
C GLY A 22 -41.23 -36.61 12.56
N GLU A 23 -42.29 -36.37 13.33
CA GLU A 23 -42.92 -37.36 14.21
C GLU A 23 -44.43 -37.09 14.20
N THR A 24 -45.15 -38.14 13.83
CA THR A 24 -46.61 -38.25 13.70
C THR A 24 -47.29 -38.52 15.05
N GLY A 25 -48.44 -37.89 15.27
CA GLY A 25 -49.45 -38.24 16.28
C GLY A 25 -50.55 -37.18 16.28
N ASP A 26 -51.63 -37.37 15.51
CA ASP A 26 -52.93 -37.94 15.92
C ASP A 26 -53.93 -36.88 16.42
N GLY A 27 -55.14 -36.91 15.86
CA GLY A 27 -56.34 -36.30 16.44
C GLY A 27 -56.57 -34.80 16.24
N GLY A 28 -56.77 -34.34 15.00
CA GLY A 28 -57.31 -33.00 14.78
C GLY A 28 -57.51 -32.68 13.30
N ASN A 29 -58.77 -32.68 12.86
CA ASN A 29 -59.19 -32.35 11.50
C ASN A 29 -58.76 -30.94 11.07
N THR A 30 -57.56 -30.81 10.51
CA THR A 30 -57.14 -29.62 9.75
C THR A 30 -56.32 -30.08 8.56
N GLU A 31 -57.02 -30.60 7.54
CA GLU A 31 -56.51 -30.54 6.16
C GLU A 31 -56.14 -29.06 5.90
N PRO A 32 -54.91 -28.73 5.43
CA PRO A 32 -54.56 -27.35 5.16
C PRO A 32 -55.56 -26.80 4.15
N ALA A 33 -56.25 -25.71 4.51
CA ALA A 33 -57.25 -25.08 3.68
C ALA A 33 -56.66 -24.86 2.28
N ARG A 34 -57.25 -25.52 1.27
CA ARG A 34 -56.83 -25.35 -0.12
C ARG A 34 -56.95 -23.86 -0.46
N PRO A 35 -55.97 -23.26 -1.14
CA PRO A 35 -55.96 -21.84 -1.44
C PRO A 35 -57.31 -21.40 -2.01
N GLU A 36 -57.88 -20.32 -1.44
CA GLU A 36 -59.12 -19.74 -1.95
C GLU A 36 -58.98 -19.50 -3.46
N GLY A 37 -59.86 -20.12 -4.24
CA GLY A 37 -59.92 -19.94 -5.70
C GLY A 37 -59.82 -21.22 -6.54
N GLN A 38 -59.39 -22.36 -6.00
CA GLN A 38 -59.26 -23.60 -6.80
C GLN A 38 -60.56 -24.39 -7.01
N ASP A 39 -61.53 -24.32 -6.09
CA ASP A 39 -62.66 -25.26 -6.10
C ASP A 39 -63.89 -24.81 -6.90
N LYS A 40 -63.88 -23.58 -7.43
CA LYS A 40 -65.00 -23.06 -8.26
C LYS A 40 -64.80 -23.23 -9.77
N ALA A 41 -63.64 -23.72 -10.21
CA ALA A 41 -63.27 -23.72 -11.62
C ALA A 41 -63.83 -24.89 -12.47
N LYS A 42 -64.61 -25.81 -11.90
CA LYS A 42 -65.09 -27.01 -12.63
C LYS A 42 -66.55 -27.01 -13.09
N LYS A 43 -67.14 -25.85 -13.41
CA LYS A 43 -68.43 -25.85 -14.12
C LYS A 43 -68.46 -24.82 -15.25
N MET A 44 -68.83 -25.34 -16.43
CA MET A 44 -69.24 -24.66 -17.66
C MET A 44 -68.14 -24.12 -18.57
N ARG A 45 -67.79 -24.92 -19.60
CA ARG A 45 -68.16 -24.59 -20.99
C ARG A 45 -67.92 -25.77 -21.93
N TYR A 46 -68.94 -26.61 -22.08
CA TYR A 46 -69.11 -27.42 -23.28
C TYR A 46 -70.09 -26.67 -24.20
N LYS A 47 -69.56 -25.82 -25.09
CA LYS A 47 -70.24 -25.47 -26.36
C LYS A 47 -69.23 -24.88 -27.33
N ARG A 48 -69.11 -25.55 -28.48
CA ARG A 48 -68.16 -25.32 -29.56
C ARG A 48 -68.29 -23.93 -30.20
N MET A 49 -67.23 -23.57 -30.92
CA MET A 49 -67.15 -22.71 -32.12
C MET A 49 -66.49 -21.33 -31.91
N CYS A 50 -65.16 -21.33 -31.97
CA CYS A 50 -64.37 -20.28 -32.62
C CYS A 50 -63.09 -20.94 -33.16
N ASP A 51 -63.23 -21.69 -34.25
CA ASP A 51 -62.07 -22.11 -35.04
C ASP A 51 -61.46 -20.85 -35.68
N THR A 52 -60.12 -20.79 -35.67
CA THR A 52 -59.18 -19.90 -36.39
C THR A 52 -58.43 -18.75 -35.68
N SER A 53 -58.57 -18.51 -34.36
CA SER A 53 -57.73 -17.48 -33.67
C SER A 53 -56.87 -17.92 -32.48
N GLU A 54 -57.07 -19.11 -31.91
CA GLU A 54 -56.29 -19.57 -30.73
C GLU A 54 -54.84 -19.99 -31.07
N SER A 55 -54.60 -20.46 -32.31
CA SER A 55 -53.26 -20.83 -32.79
C SER A 55 -52.32 -19.62 -32.94
N SER A 56 -52.86 -18.42 -33.20
CA SER A 56 -52.05 -17.19 -33.32
C SER A 56 -51.54 -16.73 -31.96
N THR A 57 -52.41 -16.76 -30.94
CA THR A 57 -52.06 -16.37 -29.57
C THR A 57 -51.02 -17.30 -28.95
N ALA A 58 -51.11 -18.61 -29.18
CA ALA A 58 -50.13 -19.57 -28.69
C ALA A 58 -48.72 -19.34 -29.29
N VAL A 59 -48.65 -18.99 -30.59
CA VAL A 59 -47.39 -18.67 -31.29
C VAL A 59 -46.78 -17.37 -30.76
N GLU A 60 -47.59 -16.33 -30.54
CA GLU A 60 -47.14 -15.06 -29.97
C GLU A 60 -46.55 -15.23 -28.56
N VAL A 61 -47.18 -16.04 -27.70
CA VAL A 61 -46.67 -16.32 -26.36
C VAL A 61 -45.31 -17.04 -26.42
N LEU A 62 -45.15 -18.02 -27.30
CA LEU A 62 -43.86 -18.71 -27.49
C LEU A 62 -42.77 -17.76 -28.03
N GLN A 63 -43.12 -16.85 -28.95
CA GLN A 63 -42.20 -15.84 -29.47
C GLN A 63 -41.80 -14.83 -28.39
N MET A 64 -42.73 -14.45 -27.52
CA MET A 64 -42.47 -13.61 -26.36
C MET A 64 -41.54 -14.31 -25.37
N MET A 65 -41.77 -15.60 -25.06
CA MET A 65 -40.90 -16.38 -24.18
C MET A 65 -39.47 -16.49 -24.72
N ASN A 66 -39.30 -16.65 -26.03
CA ASN A 66 -37.97 -16.68 -26.66
C ASN A 66 -37.27 -15.32 -26.59
N SER A 67 -37.99 -14.23 -26.90
CA SER A 67 -37.47 -12.87 -26.79
C SER A 67 -37.06 -12.52 -25.35
N ASP A 68 -37.89 -12.91 -24.37
CA ASP A 68 -37.60 -12.72 -22.95
C ASP A 68 -36.38 -13.51 -22.49
N ARG A 69 -36.21 -14.74 -23.00
CA ARG A 69 -35.02 -15.55 -22.72
C ARG A 69 -33.77 -14.90 -23.30
N GLU A 70 -33.83 -14.44 -24.55
CA GLU A 70 -32.70 -13.82 -25.23
C GLU A 70 -32.28 -12.52 -24.54
N THR A 71 -33.23 -11.65 -24.19
CA THR A 71 -32.93 -10.41 -23.44
C THR A 71 -32.37 -10.69 -22.04
N ARG A 72 -32.81 -11.75 -21.36
CA ARG A 72 -32.21 -12.18 -20.09
C ARG A 72 -30.77 -12.65 -20.26
N MET A 73 -30.49 -13.43 -21.30
CA MET A 73 -29.12 -13.87 -21.60
C MET A 73 -28.20 -12.69 -21.91
N GLN A 74 -28.64 -11.75 -22.75
CA GLN A 74 -27.89 -10.53 -23.07
C GLN A 74 -27.59 -9.70 -21.81
N LYS A 75 -28.56 -9.55 -20.90
CA LYS A 75 -28.35 -8.84 -19.62
C LYS A 75 -27.30 -9.54 -18.76
N GLN A 76 -27.31 -10.87 -18.69
CA GLN A 76 -26.30 -11.64 -17.94
C GLN A 76 -24.90 -11.50 -18.56
N GLU A 77 -24.81 -11.53 -19.89
CA GLU A 77 -23.53 -11.36 -20.60
C GLU A 77 -22.95 -9.95 -20.40
N VAL A 78 -23.79 -8.91 -20.48
CA VAL A 78 -23.38 -7.53 -20.20
C VAL A 78 -22.90 -7.40 -18.76
N GLN A 79 -23.63 -7.92 -17.78
CA GLN A 79 -23.19 -7.90 -16.37
C GLN A 79 -21.88 -8.66 -16.16
N MET A 80 -21.72 -9.82 -16.80
CA MET A 80 -20.50 -10.62 -16.70
C MET A 80 -19.29 -9.89 -17.29
N SER A 81 -19.44 -9.27 -18.45
CA SER A 81 -18.37 -8.49 -19.08
C SER A 81 -17.99 -7.27 -18.24
N GLU A 82 -18.97 -6.57 -17.65
CA GLU A 82 -18.73 -5.44 -16.76
C GLU A 82 -18.00 -5.88 -15.48
N ILE A 83 -18.39 -7.00 -14.86
CA ILE A 83 -17.71 -7.54 -13.68
C ILE A 83 -16.25 -7.87 -14.00
N LEU A 84 -15.97 -8.48 -15.16
CA LEU A 84 -14.61 -8.80 -15.58
C LEU A 84 -13.78 -7.54 -15.81
N SER A 85 -14.35 -6.51 -16.45
CA SER A 85 -13.69 -5.21 -16.66
C SER A 85 -13.31 -4.56 -15.32
N ARG A 86 -14.28 -4.46 -14.40
CA ARG A 86 -14.05 -3.88 -13.06
C ARG A 86 -13.01 -4.66 -12.26
N LYS A 87 -12.98 -6.00 -12.37
CA LYS A 87 -11.93 -6.82 -11.74
C LYS A 87 -10.56 -6.54 -12.35
N GLY A 88 -10.46 -6.40 -13.67
CA GLY A 88 -9.23 -6.03 -14.36
C GLY A 88 -8.69 -4.66 -13.92
N GLU A 89 -9.56 -3.66 -13.87
CA GLU A 89 -9.23 -2.31 -13.40
C GLU A 89 -8.77 -2.31 -11.95
N LYS A 90 -9.50 -3.01 -11.05
CA LYS A 90 -9.09 -3.16 -9.65
C LYS A 90 -7.70 -3.77 -9.53
N LEU A 91 -7.39 -4.79 -10.34
CA LEU A 91 -6.09 -5.45 -10.33
C LEU A 91 -4.98 -4.53 -10.87
N LYS A 92 -5.30 -3.69 -11.86
CA LYS A 92 -4.40 -2.64 -12.37
C LYS A 92 -4.09 -1.60 -11.29
N ILE A 93 -5.12 -1.08 -10.62
CA ILE A 93 -4.95 -0.10 -9.52
C ILE A 93 -4.11 -0.69 -8.39
N GLN A 94 -4.35 -1.95 -8.00
CA GLN A 94 -3.54 -2.61 -6.97
C GLN A 94 -2.07 -2.75 -7.36
N LYS A 95 -1.77 -3.07 -8.62
CA LYS A 95 -0.39 -3.11 -9.13
C LYS A 95 0.26 -1.74 -9.10
N GLU A 96 -0.43 -0.70 -9.58
CA GLU A 96 0.07 0.68 -9.55
C GLU A 96 0.32 1.16 -8.13
N MET A 97 -0.56 0.84 -7.18
CA MET A 97 -0.38 1.17 -5.76
C MET A 97 0.88 0.51 -5.18
N LEU A 98 1.12 -0.77 -5.48
CA LEU A 98 2.32 -1.47 -5.03
C LEU A 98 3.59 -0.90 -5.66
N GLU A 99 3.55 -0.55 -6.95
CA GLU A 99 4.70 0.07 -7.62
C GLU A 99 5.01 1.45 -7.02
N ASN A 100 3.97 2.27 -6.77
CA ASN A 100 4.15 3.57 -6.11
C ASN A 100 4.75 3.43 -4.71
N GLN A 101 4.30 2.44 -3.92
CA GLN A 101 4.87 2.16 -2.60
C GLN A 101 6.36 1.78 -2.70
N LYS A 102 6.71 0.94 -3.67
CA LYS A 102 8.10 0.55 -3.91
C LYS A 102 8.97 1.75 -4.28
N ILE A 103 8.51 2.59 -5.20
CA ILE A 103 9.20 3.82 -5.61
C ILE A 103 9.40 4.76 -4.41
N GLU A 104 8.38 4.91 -3.57
CA GLU A 104 8.47 5.77 -2.37
C GLU A 104 9.52 5.26 -1.38
N ILE A 105 9.56 3.95 -1.13
CA ILE A 105 10.57 3.33 -0.26
C ILE A 105 11.98 3.53 -0.84
N GLU A 106 12.17 3.29 -2.14
CA GLU A 106 13.46 3.45 -2.81
C GLU A 106 13.93 4.91 -2.78
N MET A 107 13.03 5.86 -3.02
CA MET A 107 13.33 7.29 -2.93
C MET A 107 13.76 7.67 -1.50
N ARG A 108 13.05 7.19 -0.48
CA ARG A 108 13.36 7.46 0.92
C ARG A 108 14.72 6.87 1.32
N GLN A 109 15.03 5.66 0.86
CA GLN A 109 16.33 5.02 1.09
C GLN A 109 17.46 5.82 0.43
N LYS A 110 17.29 6.21 -0.83
CA LYS A 110 18.28 7.01 -1.56
C LYS A 110 18.53 8.36 -0.89
N GLN A 111 17.47 9.07 -0.49
CA GLN A 111 17.59 10.33 0.24
C GLN A 111 18.36 10.16 1.56
N HIS A 112 18.10 9.07 2.28
CA HIS A 112 18.81 8.78 3.52
C HIS A 112 20.30 8.51 3.27
N GLU A 113 20.63 7.70 2.26
CA GLU A 113 22.01 7.41 1.88
C GLU A 113 22.76 8.68 1.45
N ASP A 114 22.13 9.52 0.63
CA ASP A 114 22.72 10.78 0.17
C ASP A 114 22.95 11.75 1.34
N SER A 115 22.02 11.81 2.30
CA SER A 115 22.16 12.62 3.52
C SER A 115 23.34 12.14 4.39
N LEU A 116 23.51 10.82 4.54
CA LEU A 116 24.65 10.26 5.26
C LEU A 116 25.98 10.59 4.58
N LYS A 117 26.06 10.39 3.25
CA LYS A 117 27.25 10.73 2.46
C LYS A 117 27.59 12.21 2.54
N ALA A 118 26.59 13.09 2.45
CA ALA A 118 26.78 14.53 2.60
C ALA A 118 27.30 14.89 4.00
N THR A 119 26.76 14.27 5.04
CA THR A 119 27.19 14.48 6.42
C THR A 119 28.64 14.05 6.63
N GLN A 120 29.04 12.89 6.10
CA GLN A 120 30.41 12.40 6.16
C GLN A 120 31.39 13.37 5.45
N LYS A 121 31.07 13.76 4.21
CA LYS A 121 31.91 14.73 3.46
C LYS A 121 32.02 16.06 4.19
N ASN A 122 30.94 16.57 4.79
CA ASN A 122 30.97 17.81 5.57
C ASN A 122 31.80 17.67 6.86
N GLN A 123 31.90 16.49 7.46
CA GLN A 123 32.81 16.25 8.58
C GLN A 123 34.26 16.27 8.11
N GLU A 124 34.57 15.59 7.01
CA GLU A 124 35.91 15.56 6.42
C GLU A 124 36.40 16.95 6.02
N ILE A 125 35.56 17.73 5.32
CA ILE A 125 35.88 19.12 4.94
C ILE A 125 36.19 19.96 6.19
N ARG A 126 35.39 19.85 7.25
CA ARG A 126 35.63 20.59 8.50
C ARG A 126 36.96 20.22 9.16
N LEU A 127 37.32 18.93 9.14
CA LEU A 127 38.61 18.49 9.66
C LEU A 127 39.76 19.08 8.83
N MET A 128 39.68 18.97 7.51
CA MET A 128 40.69 19.55 6.59
C MET A 128 40.80 21.08 6.74
N GLU A 129 39.67 21.78 6.85
CA GLU A 129 39.65 23.23 7.08
C GLU A 129 40.29 23.60 8.43
N SER A 130 39.99 22.84 9.49
CA SER A 130 40.61 23.07 10.80
C SER A 130 42.12 22.83 10.79
N GLU A 131 42.58 21.83 10.05
CA GLU A 131 44.00 21.54 9.87
C GLU A 131 44.69 22.63 9.05
N ALA A 132 44.08 23.09 7.96
CA ALA A 132 44.59 24.19 7.15
C ALA A 132 44.68 25.50 7.96
N GLN A 133 43.69 25.78 8.82
CA GLN A 133 43.75 26.93 9.73
C GLN A 133 44.90 26.81 10.73
N LEU A 134 45.08 25.64 11.34
CA LEU A 134 46.20 25.39 12.24
C LEU A 134 47.55 25.60 11.52
N LEU A 135 47.70 25.03 10.31
CA LEU A 135 48.90 25.19 9.49
C LEU A 135 49.19 26.65 9.15
N ASN A 136 48.16 27.43 8.80
CA ASN A 136 48.34 28.86 8.51
C ASN A 136 48.79 29.66 9.75
N VAL A 137 48.21 29.38 10.93
CA VAL A 137 48.63 30.02 12.18
C VAL A 137 50.07 29.64 12.52
N GLU A 138 50.41 28.36 12.42
CA GLU A 138 51.77 27.84 12.67
C GLU A 138 52.78 28.44 11.69
N ALA A 139 52.46 28.54 10.40
CA ALA A 139 53.31 29.19 9.41
C ALA A 139 53.57 30.66 9.77
N GLY A 140 52.54 31.40 10.19
CA GLY A 140 52.70 32.78 10.66
C GLY A 140 53.64 32.93 11.85
N ILE A 141 53.61 31.97 12.78
CA ILE A 141 54.50 31.92 13.95
C ILE A 141 55.93 31.57 13.54
N MET A 142 56.10 30.59 12.64
CA MET A 142 57.40 30.12 12.17
C MET A 142 58.12 31.15 11.30
N CYS A 143 57.38 31.95 10.53
CA CYS A 143 57.94 33.01 9.68
C CYS A 143 58.25 34.31 10.45
N MET A 144 58.02 34.36 11.76
CA MET A 144 58.27 35.56 12.57
C MET A 144 59.78 35.80 12.75
N ASP A 145 60.24 36.97 12.32
CA ASP A 145 61.64 37.39 12.45
C ASP A 145 61.94 37.79 13.91
N LEU A 146 62.70 36.94 14.60
CA LEU A 146 63.01 37.13 16.02
C LEU A 146 63.86 38.37 16.27
N ASP A 147 64.71 38.80 15.34
CA ASP A 147 65.63 39.92 15.57
C ASP A 147 64.91 41.28 15.61
N LYS A 148 63.69 41.34 15.06
CA LYS A 148 62.84 42.54 15.06
C LYS A 148 61.95 42.66 16.30
N LEU A 149 61.94 41.65 17.18
CA LEU A 149 61.06 41.60 18.34
C LEU A 149 61.77 42.06 19.62
N ALA A 150 60.98 42.66 20.53
CA ALA A 150 61.46 43.00 21.86
C ALA A 150 61.89 41.74 22.64
N PRO A 151 62.90 41.83 23.53
CA PRO A 151 63.47 40.66 24.22
C PRO A 151 62.44 39.74 24.90
N HIS A 152 61.41 40.31 25.52
CA HIS A 152 60.36 39.55 26.21
C HIS A 152 59.38 38.84 25.24
N ILE A 153 59.19 39.36 24.02
CA ILE A 153 58.36 38.76 22.98
C ILE A 153 59.13 37.68 22.22
N ARG A 154 60.45 37.85 22.04
CA ARG A 154 61.32 36.83 21.41
C ARG A 154 61.22 35.49 22.12
N ALA A 155 61.37 35.47 23.45
CA ALA A 155 61.30 34.24 24.24
C ALA A 155 59.97 33.48 24.05
N TYR A 156 58.86 34.21 23.90
CA TYR A 156 57.54 33.64 23.62
C TYR A 156 57.47 32.95 22.25
N TYR A 157 57.88 33.64 21.17
CA TYR A 157 57.86 33.06 19.82
C TYR A 157 58.87 31.92 19.66
N THR A 158 60.07 32.01 20.25
CA THR A 158 61.05 30.90 20.24
C THR A 158 60.46 29.63 20.89
N GLY A 159 59.77 29.77 22.02
CA GLY A 159 59.10 28.65 22.68
C GLY A 159 57.98 28.04 21.84
N MET A 160 57.18 28.86 21.16
CA MET A 160 56.12 28.39 20.27
C MET A 160 56.67 27.70 19.02
N GLN A 161 57.68 28.28 18.37
CA GLN A 161 58.35 27.67 17.21
C GLN A 161 58.88 26.28 17.58
N LYS A 162 59.54 26.14 18.73
CA LYS A 162 60.02 24.85 19.22
C LYS A 162 58.89 23.83 19.43
N ARG A 163 57.78 24.22 20.07
CA ARG A 163 56.62 23.32 20.26
C ARG A 163 55.96 22.90 18.95
N ILE A 164 55.91 23.79 17.96
CA ILE A 164 55.39 23.49 16.63
C ILE A 164 56.31 22.48 15.95
N MET A 165 57.63 22.70 15.99
CA MET A 165 58.62 21.77 15.45
C MET A 165 58.49 20.39 16.11
N GLU A 166 58.45 20.32 17.43
CA GLU A 166 58.29 19.05 18.17
C GLU A 166 57.00 18.30 17.78
N ARG A 167 55.87 19.02 17.70
CA ARG A 167 54.57 18.44 17.29
C ARG A 167 54.59 17.91 15.86
N ARG A 168 55.37 18.54 14.98
CA ARG A 168 55.54 18.15 13.56
C ARG A 168 56.65 17.11 13.38
N GLY A 169 57.28 16.64 14.45
CA GLY A 169 58.33 15.62 14.42
C GLY A 169 59.74 16.14 14.16
N PHE A 170 59.95 17.46 14.20
CA PHE A 170 61.26 18.09 14.08
C PHE A 170 61.84 18.35 15.47
N GLY A 171 62.98 17.74 15.80
CA GLY A 171 63.71 17.98 17.06
C GLY A 171 63.57 16.91 18.14
N SER A 172 62.85 15.80 17.89
CA SER A 172 62.97 14.60 18.72
C SER A 172 64.23 13.83 18.35
N THR A 173 65.39 14.27 18.84
CA THR A 173 66.57 13.40 18.91
C THR A 173 66.37 12.44 20.08
N SER A 174 65.70 11.32 19.82
CA SER A 174 65.79 10.11 20.61
C SER A 174 66.27 8.97 19.71
N ASP A 175 67.37 9.19 19.01
CA ASP A 175 68.21 8.18 18.35
C ASP A 175 69.54 8.87 17.97
N PHE A 176 70.51 8.82 18.89
CA PHE A 176 71.97 8.66 18.72
C PHE A 176 72.67 8.94 20.06
#